data_AF-A0A2S3U198-F1
#
_entry.id   AF-A0A2S3U198-F1
#
_cell.length_a   1.000
_cell.length_b   1.000
_cell.length_c   1.000
_cell.angle_alpha   90.00
_cell.angle_beta   90.00
_cell.angle_gamma   90.00
#
_symmetry.space_group_name_H-M   'P 1'
#
loop_
_entity.id
_entity.type
_entity.pdbx_description
1 polymer ?
#
loop_
_entity_poly.entity_id
_entity_poly.type
_entity_poly.pdbx_seq_one_letter_code
_entity_poly.pdbx_strand_id
1 'polypeptide(L)'
;MTVLDGLIIQEAIKLGYKKYNFNDQIVTAAKNIADRYNVEPKHRDLVTKFSLHLFDQLKPLHHLGKRERLLLQVAAIVHDVGSYIDPHQHYLHSDYILQATELMGLTDTEKRMVALISRYHSAQTPSKDIRHFGHLQVEQRLLVSKLSAILRIADALDDGRKQKMIKFRFNSQSTGHHYLLCS
;
A
#
# COMPACT_ATOMS: atom_id res chain seq x y z
N MET A 1 20.78 10.23 -11.45
CA MET A 1 21.86 9.92 -10.48
C MET A 1 22.94 9.21 -11.25
N THR A 2 24.17 9.70 -11.20
CA THR A 2 25.29 9.04 -11.89
C THR A 2 25.74 7.82 -11.07
N VAL A 3 26.40 6.84 -11.71
CA VAL A 3 26.95 5.65 -11.04
C VAL A 3 27.90 6.04 -9.90
N LEU A 4 28.60 7.16 -10.05
CA LEU A 4 29.51 7.73 -9.06
C LEU A 4 28.77 8.16 -7.77
N ASP A 5 27.62 8.85 -7.92
CA ASP A 5 26.79 9.23 -6.76
C ASP A 5 26.33 8.00 -5.99
N GLY A 6 25.97 6.92 -6.70
CA GLY A 6 25.55 5.66 -6.10
C GLY A 6 26.65 5.00 -5.26
N LEU A 7 27.90 5.01 -5.75
CA LEU A 7 29.03 4.42 -5.05
C LEU A 7 29.41 5.22 -3.77
N ILE A 8 29.41 6.55 -3.88
CA ILE A 8 29.69 7.45 -2.76
C ILE A 8 28.64 7.27 -1.65
N ILE A 9 27.36 7.11 -2.03
CA ILE A 9 26.29 6.84 -1.06
C ILE A 9 26.49 5.49 -0.39
N GLN A 10 26.85 4.44 -1.14
CA GLN A 10 27.06 3.10 -0.59
C GLN A 10 28.19 3.09 0.45
N GLU A 11 29.28 3.80 0.18
CA GLU A 11 30.42 3.91 1.09
C GLU A 11 30.08 4.75 2.33
N ALA A 12 29.34 5.85 2.18
CA ALA A 12 28.86 6.66 3.30
C ALA A 12 27.92 5.88 4.24
N ILE A 13 27.14 4.94 3.71
CA ILE A 13 26.30 4.03 4.50
C ILE A 13 27.16 3.01 5.26
N LYS A 14 28.13 2.36 4.60
CA LYS A 14 29.06 1.42 5.24
C LYS A 14 29.83 2.07 6.40
N LEU A 15 30.26 3.31 6.20
CA LEU A 15 31.03 4.07 7.18
C LEU A 15 30.15 4.71 8.28
N GLY A 16 28.83 4.53 8.25
CA GLY A 16 27.92 5.00 9.29
C GLY A 16 27.68 6.52 9.33
N TYR A 17 28.21 7.28 8.35
CA TYR A 17 28.10 8.74 8.32
C TYR A 17 26.68 9.26 8.01
N LYS A 18 25.78 8.43 7.47
CA LYS A 18 24.36 8.78 7.26
C LYS A 18 23.47 7.54 7.24
N LYS A 19 22.40 7.54 8.05
CA LYS A 19 21.28 6.62 7.89
C LYS A 19 20.41 7.11 6.72
N TYR A 20 20.89 6.92 5.49
CA TYR A 20 20.18 7.37 4.29
C TYR A 20 18.86 6.61 4.18
N ASN A 21 17.74 7.32 4.28
CA ASN A 21 16.41 6.73 4.18
C ASN A 21 15.94 6.80 2.72
N PHE A 22 16.04 5.68 2.00
CA PHE A 22 15.61 5.58 0.60
C PHE A 22 14.08 5.66 0.42
N ASN A 23 13.30 5.75 1.51
CA ASN A 23 11.85 5.82 1.44
C ASN A 23 11.34 6.94 0.54
N ASP A 24 11.95 8.13 0.59
CA ASP A 24 11.51 9.25 -0.25
C ASP A 24 11.75 8.95 -1.73
N GLN A 25 12.86 8.28 -2.07
CA GLN A 25 13.15 7.87 -3.44
C GLN A 25 12.17 6.79 -3.94
N ILE A 26 11.81 5.84 -3.07
CA ILE A 26 10.80 4.81 -3.36
C ILE A 26 9.44 5.47 -3.63
N VAL A 27 9.03 6.43 -2.79
CA VAL A 27 7.77 7.17 -2.96
C VAL A 27 7.80 8.00 -4.25
N THR A 28 8.91 8.67 -4.55
CA THR A 28 9.05 9.40 -5.82
C THR A 28 8.99 8.46 -7.03
N ALA A 29 9.63 7.28 -6.97
CA ALA A 29 9.53 6.28 -8.03
C ALA A 29 8.08 5.81 -8.24
N ALA A 30 7.35 5.55 -7.15
CA ALA A 30 5.93 5.18 -7.21
C ALA A 30 5.07 6.28 -7.85
N LYS A 31 5.31 7.56 -7.49
CA LYS A 31 4.61 8.70 -8.10
C LYS A 31 4.90 8.82 -9.59
N ASN A 32 6.16 8.66 -10.00
CA ASN A 32 6.53 8.69 -11.42
C ASN A 32 5.84 7.57 -12.22
N ILE A 33 5.66 6.39 -11.62
CA ILE A 33 4.88 5.29 -12.23
C ILE A 33 3.41 5.69 -12.34
N ALA A 34 2.81 6.20 -11.25
CA ALA A 34 1.42 6.64 -11.26
C ALA A 34 1.16 7.73 -12.32
N ASP A 35 2.06 8.71 -12.43
CA ASP A 35 1.97 9.79 -13.43
C ASP A 35 2.13 9.23 -14.85
N ARG A 36 3.05 8.28 -15.09
CA ARG A 36 3.24 7.62 -16.40
C ARG A 36 1.96 6.92 -16.88
N TYR A 37 1.21 6.30 -15.96
CA TYR A 37 -0.04 5.60 -16.26
C TYR A 37 -1.28 6.48 -16.08
N ASN A 38 -1.12 7.80 -15.98
CA ASN A 38 -2.21 8.78 -15.87
C ASN A 38 -3.19 8.51 -14.72
N VAL A 39 -2.69 8.02 -13.57
CA VAL A 39 -3.50 7.89 -12.35
C VAL A 39 -3.98 9.28 -11.94
N GLU A 40 -5.28 9.43 -11.63
CA GLU A 40 -5.87 10.72 -11.26
C GLU A 40 -5.21 11.27 -9.98
N PRO A 41 -4.49 12.40 -10.04
CA PRO A 41 -3.64 12.83 -8.93
C PRO A 41 -4.40 13.16 -7.64
N LYS A 42 -5.61 13.74 -7.72
CA LYS A 42 -6.36 14.16 -6.53
C LYS A 42 -6.86 12.94 -5.75
N HIS A 43 -7.46 11.98 -6.43
CA HIS A 43 -7.92 10.71 -5.87
C HIS A 43 -6.74 9.93 -5.27
N ARG A 44 -5.64 9.76 -6.03
CA ARG A 44 -4.40 9.15 -5.54
C ARG A 44 -3.92 9.76 -4.24
N ASP A 45 -3.83 11.08 -4.17
CA ASP A 45 -3.28 11.79 -3.01
C ASP A 45 -4.24 11.70 -1.81
N LEU A 46 -5.57 11.71 -2.03
CA LEU A 46 -6.58 11.50 -0.99
C LEU A 46 -6.56 10.08 -0.44
N VAL A 47 -6.59 9.05 -1.30
CA VAL A 47 -6.52 7.64 -0.90
C VAL A 47 -5.22 7.35 -0.16
N THR A 48 -4.08 7.90 -0.63
CA THR A 48 -2.80 7.79 0.08
C THR A 48 -2.88 8.42 1.47
N LYS A 49 -3.45 9.62 1.59
CA LYS A 49 -3.61 10.30 2.88
C LYS A 49 -4.49 9.49 3.84
N PHE A 50 -5.64 8.99 3.38
CA PHE A 50 -6.55 8.20 4.21
C PHE A 50 -5.95 6.86 4.61
N SER A 51 -5.25 6.18 3.70
CA SER A 51 -4.58 4.91 3.96
C SER A 51 -3.57 5.05 5.10
N LEU A 52 -2.74 6.09 5.05
CA LEU A 52 -1.73 6.33 6.07
C LEU A 52 -2.33 6.78 7.40
N HIS A 53 -3.37 7.61 7.37
CA HIS A 53 -4.10 8.00 8.58
C HIS A 53 -4.75 6.78 9.25
N LEU A 54 -5.42 5.92 8.49
CA LEU A 54 -6.00 4.67 8.98
C LEU A 54 -4.95 3.74 9.57
N PHE A 55 -3.82 3.56 8.88
CA PHE A 55 -2.70 2.76 9.40
C PHE A 55 -2.23 3.30 10.75
N ASP A 56 -2.00 4.61 10.88
CA ASP A 56 -1.51 5.18 12.12
C ASP A 56 -2.55 5.07 13.27
N GLN A 57 -3.84 5.21 12.97
CA GLN A 57 -4.92 5.04 13.96
C GLN A 57 -5.14 3.57 14.39
N LEU A 58 -4.95 2.63 13.47
CA LEU A 58 -5.16 1.20 13.71
C LEU A 58 -3.90 0.47 14.21
N LYS A 59 -2.84 1.21 14.51
CA LYS A 59 -1.56 0.69 15.02
C LYS A 59 -1.72 -0.32 16.18
N PRO A 60 -2.59 -0.09 17.20
CA PRO A 60 -2.82 -1.05 18.28
C PRO A 60 -3.47 -2.36 17.83
N LEU A 61 -4.14 -2.40 16.67
CA LEU A 61 -4.80 -3.59 16.15
C LEU A 61 -3.82 -4.41 15.28
N HIS A 62 -3.14 -3.78 14.33
CA HIS A 62 -2.36 -4.51 13.34
C HIS A 62 -0.90 -4.78 13.74
N HIS A 63 -0.33 -3.99 14.67
CA HIS A 63 1.05 -4.08 15.19
C HIS A 63 2.20 -3.85 14.18
N LEU A 64 1.90 -3.74 12.88
CA LEU A 64 2.84 -3.46 11.78
C LEU A 64 3.67 -2.17 11.93
N GLY A 65 4.91 -2.16 11.45
CA GLY A 65 5.92 -1.10 11.62
C GLY A 65 6.05 -0.10 10.46
N LYS A 66 7.20 0.58 10.40
CA LYS A 66 7.46 1.67 9.44
C LYS A 66 7.62 1.17 8.00
N ARG A 67 8.14 -0.05 7.81
CA ARG A 67 8.35 -0.60 6.46
C ARG A 67 7.01 -0.98 5.83
N GLU A 68 6.12 -1.58 6.60
CA GLU A 68 4.76 -1.93 6.16
C GLU A 68 3.95 -0.68 5.83
N ARG A 69 4.11 0.39 6.61
CA ARG A 69 3.51 1.70 6.33
C ARG A 69 3.99 2.26 4.98
N LEU A 70 5.27 2.09 4.64
CA LEU A 70 5.81 2.48 3.34
C LEU A 70 5.21 1.63 2.22
N LEU A 71 5.10 0.30 2.39
CA LEU A 71 4.48 -0.56 1.37
C LEU A 71 3.03 -0.15 1.10
N LEU A 72 2.27 0.18 2.16
CA LEU A 72 0.92 0.72 2.02
C LEU A 72 0.91 2.05 1.28
N GLN A 73 1.84 2.97 1.61
CA GLN A 73 1.96 4.25 0.92
C GLN A 73 2.21 4.06 -0.57
N VAL A 74 3.16 3.19 -0.93
CA VAL A 74 3.48 2.89 -2.33
C VAL A 74 2.26 2.29 -3.01
N ALA A 75 1.64 1.26 -2.43
CA ALA A 75 0.46 0.62 -2.99
C ALA A 75 -0.70 1.60 -3.19
N ALA A 76 -0.93 2.53 -2.26
CA ALA A 76 -1.94 3.58 -2.39
C ALA A 76 -1.62 4.60 -3.50
N ILE A 77 -0.34 4.85 -3.79
CA ILE A 77 0.06 5.72 -4.91
C ILE A 77 -0.22 5.05 -6.26
N VAL A 78 -0.03 3.73 -6.35
CA VAL A 78 -0.10 2.98 -7.63
C VAL A 78 -1.32 2.09 -7.78
N HIS A 79 -2.29 2.12 -6.85
CA HIS A 79 -3.42 1.18 -6.84
C HIS A 79 -4.23 1.19 -8.14
N ASP A 80 -4.26 2.34 -8.82
CA ASP A 80 -5.11 2.60 -9.98
C ASP A 80 -4.38 2.64 -11.33
N VAL A 81 -3.10 2.23 -11.39
CA VAL A 81 -2.33 2.26 -12.67
C VAL A 81 -2.95 1.39 -13.77
N GLY A 82 -3.69 0.35 -13.40
CA GLY A 82 -4.41 -0.51 -14.33
C GLY A 82 -5.58 0.16 -15.04
N SER A 83 -6.08 1.30 -14.54
CA SER A 83 -7.13 2.09 -15.20
C SER A 83 -6.70 2.63 -16.56
N TYR A 84 -5.39 2.69 -16.82
CA TYR A 84 -4.83 2.99 -18.14
C TYR A 84 -5.20 1.95 -19.21
N ILE A 85 -5.40 0.69 -18.81
CA ILE A 85 -5.77 -0.41 -19.72
C ILE A 85 -7.30 -0.56 -19.78
N ASP A 86 -7.93 -0.79 -18.63
CA ASP A 86 -9.38 -0.96 -18.51
C ASP A 86 -9.84 -0.52 -17.12
N PRO A 87 -10.65 0.55 -17.00
CA PRO A 87 -11.21 1.00 -15.73
C PRO A 87 -12.07 -0.04 -15.01
N HIS A 88 -12.72 -0.97 -15.71
CA HIS A 88 -13.63 -1.95 -15.10
C HIS A 88 -12.88 -3.07 -14.36
N GLN A 89 -11.67 -3.38 -14.80
CA GLN A 89 -10.81 -4.43 -14.24
C GLN A 89 -9.44 -3.88 -13.81
N HIS A 90 -9.38 -2.59 -13.49
CA HIS A 90 -8.14 -1.87 -13.20
C HIS A 90 -7.29 -2.59 -12.15
N TYR A 91 -7.89 -3.18 -11.12
CA TYR A 91 -7.17 -3.91 -10.08
C TYR A 91 -6.38 -5.14 -10.61
N LEU A 92 -6.90 -5.86 -11.62
CA LEU A 92 -6.18 -6.96 -12.28
C LEU A 92 -5.00 -6.43 -13.09
N HIS A 93 -5.20 -5.30 -13.78
CA HIS A 93 -4.19 -4.67 -14.61
C HIS A 93 -3.12 -3.95 -13.77
N SER A 94 -3.47 -3.40 -12.62
CA SER A 94 -2.53 -2.82 -11.66
C SER A 94 -1.55 -3.87 -11.17
N ASP A 95 -2.03 -5.05 -10.80
CA ASP A 95 -1.18 -6.19 -10.43
C ASP A 95 -0.20 -6.57 -11.56
N TYR A 96 -0.72 -6.72 -12.79
CA TYR A 96 0.08 -7.05 -13.96
C TYR A 96 1.17 -6.01 -14.25
N ILE A 97 0.79 -4.73 -14.32
CA ILE A 97 1.72 -3.62 -14.59
C ILE A 97 2.79 -3.54 -13.51
N LEU A 98 2.40 -3.66 -12.23
CA LEU A 98 3.33 -3.54 -11.12
C LEU A 98 4.30 -4.72 -11.03
N GLN A 99 3.88 -5.92 -11.43
CA GLN A 99 4.81 -7.04 -11.55
C GLN A 99 5.83 -6.83 -12.69
N ALA A 100 5.42 -6.23 -13.80
CA ALA A 100 6.30 -5.95 -14.93
C ALA A 100 7.20 -4.70 -14.74
N THR A 101 6.83 -3.79 -13.84
CA THR A 101 7.53 -2.51 -13.63
C THR A 101 8.61 -2.62 -12.57
N GLU A 102 9.81 -2.12 -12.83
CA GLU A 102 10.83 -1.99 -11.77
C GLU A 102 10.50 -0.86 -10.80
N LEU A 103 10.53 -1.15 -9.51
CA LEU A 103 10.32 -0.17 -8.44
C LEU A 103 11.55 -0.20 -7.52
N MET A 104 12.56 0.61 -7.88
CA MET A 104 13.84 0.66 -7.19
C MET A 104 13.66 0.93 -5.68
N GLY A 105 14.40 0.20 -4.85
CA GLY A 105 14.36 0.30 -3.38
C GLY A 105 13.33 -0.62 -2.70
N LEU A 106 12.55 -1.38 -3.47
CA LEU A 106 11.80 -2.54 -2.98
C LEU A 106 12.50 -3.84 -3.38
N THR A 107 12.46 -4.83 -2.50
CA THR A 107 12.79 -6.22 -2.86
C THR A 107 11.71 -6.80 -3.78
N ASP A 108 12.01 -7.89 -4.49
CA ASP A 108 11.02 -8.58 -5.34
C ASP A 108 9.78 -9.03 -4.54
N THR A 109 10.00 -9.47 -3.30
CA THR A 109 8.93 -9.83 -2.38
C THR A 109 8.07 -8.62 -2.03
N GLU A 110 8.67 -7.47 -1.72
CA GLU A 110 7.93 -6.24 -1.41
C GLU A 110 7.18 -5.68 -2.61
N LYS A 111 7.80 -5.71 -3.79
CA LYS A 111 7.17 -5.37 -5.06
C LYS A 111 5.95 -6.28 -5.30
N ARG A 112 6.08 -7.58 -5.08
CA ARG A 112 4.95 -8.52 -5.18
C ARG A 112 3.86 -8.20 -4.16
N MET A 113 4.22 -7.88 -2.92
CA MET A 113 3.25 -7.49 -1.90
C MET A 113 2.51 -6.21 -2.30
N VAL A 114 3.21 -5.18 -2.80
CA VAL A 114 2.58 -3.96 -3.33
C VAL A 114 1.60 -4.28 -4.46
N ALA A 115 2.01 -5.09 -5.44
CA ALA A 115 1.14 -5.50 -6.55
C ALA A 115 -0.12 -6.22 -6.07
N LEU A 116 0.00 -7.13 -5.10
CA LEU A 116 -1.15 -7.81 -4.50
C LEU A 116 -2.01 -6.87 -3.66
N ILE A 117 -1.42 -5.92 -2.93
CA ILE A 117 -2.18 -4.93 -2.17
C ILE A 117 -3.05 -4.10 -3.13
N SER A 118 -2.46 -3.65 -4.24
CA SER A 118 -3.15 -2.97 -5.34
C SER A 118 -4.13 -3.88 -6.09
N ARG A 119 -3.95 -5.21 -6.13
CA ARG A 119 -4.95 -6.13 -6.69
C ARG A 119 -6.18 -6.26 -5.81
N TYR A 120 -5.98 -6.35 -4.51
CA TYR A 120 -7.01 -6.71 -3.53
C TYR A 120 -7.72 -5.49 -2.92
N HIS A 121 -7.51 -4.28 -3.45
CA HIS A 121 -8.11 -3.06 -2.94
C HIS A 121 -9.58 -2.84 -3.39
N SER A 122 -10.10 -3.63 -4.33
CA SER A 122 -11.47 -3.48 -4.84
C SER A 122 -12.45 -4.46 -4.19
N ALA A 123 -13.72 -4.07 -4.08
CA ALA A 123 -14.78 -4.86 -3.43
C ALA A 123 -15.06 -6.23 -4.08
N GLN A 124 -14.72 -6.39 -5.37
CA GLN A 124 -14.88 -7.66 -6.10
C GLN A 124 -13.80 -8.70 -5.76
N THR A 125 -12.79 -8.33 -4.99
CA THR A 125 -11.85 -9.26 -4.38
C THR A 125 -12.22 -9.45 -2.90
N PRO A 126 -12.24 -10.67 -2.33
CA PRO A 126 -11.21 -11.67 -2.51
C PRO A 126 -11.74 -12.94 -3.16
N SER A 127 -11.18 -13.35 -4.29
CA SER A 127 -11.27 -14.76 -4.63
C SER A 127 -10.48 -15.55 -3.57
N LYS A 128 -11.01 -16.68 -3.10
CA LYS A 128 -10.31 -17.64 -2.22
C LYS A 128 -9.09 -18.30 -2.91
N ASP A 129 -8.63 -17.71 -4.00
CA ASP A 129 -7.68 -18.30 -4.90
C ASP A 129 -6.26 -18.05 -4.38
N ILE A 130 -5.84 -18.98 -3.52
CA ILE A 130 -4.51 -19.06 -2.90
C ILE A 130 -3.38 -18.96 -3.93
N ARG A 131 -3.63 -19.29 -5.22
CA ARG A 131 -2.63 -19.25 -6.30
C ARG A 131 -2.00 -17.87 -6.50
N HIS A 132 -2.73 -16.79 -6.24
CA HIS A 132 -2.24 -15.42 -6.42
C HIS A 132 -1.20 -15.00 -5.39
N PHE A 133 -1.14 -15.68 -4.24
CA PHE A 133 -0.10 -15.42 -3.24
C PHE A 133 1.26 -16.03 -3.62
N GLY A 134 1.33 -16.87 -4.67
CA GLY A 134 2.57 -17.47 -5.16
C GLY A 134 3.39 -18.09 -4.03
N HIS A 135 4.66 -17.69 -3.92
CA HIS A 135 5.62 -18.16 -2.91
C HIS A 135 5.61 -17.36 -1.60
N LEU A 136 4.63 -16.47 -1.37
CA LEU A 136 4.59 -15.68 -0.13
C LEU A 136 4.36 -16.57 1.09
N GLN A 137 5.12 -16.34 2.15
CA GLN A 137 4.95 -16.96 3.45
C GLN A 137 3.64 -16.53 4.11
N VAL A 138 3.17 -17.29 5.10
CA VAL A 138 1.88 -17.03 5.79
C VAL A 138 1.83 -15.60 6.33
N GLU A 139 2.92 -15.14 6.92
CA GLU A 139 3.09 -13.82 7.54
C GLU A 139 2.96 -12.71 6.49
N GLN A 140 3.52 -12.92 5.31
CA GLN A 140 3.43 -11.98 4.17
C GLN A 140 2.01 -11.94 3.61
N ARG A 141 1.30 -13.08 3.56
CA ARG A 141 -0.11 -13.12 3.15
C ARG A 141 -1.01 -12.38 4.13
N LEU A 142 -0.76 -12.53 5.43
CA LEU A 142 -1.45 -11.79 6.49
C LEU A 142 -1.15 -10.29 6.40
N LEU A 143 0.10 -9.93 6.10
CA LEU A 143 0.48 -8.54 5.87
C LEU A 143 -0.30 -7.93 4.70
N VAL A 144 -0.27 -8.58 3.53
CA VAL A 144 -1.01 -8.14 2.34
C VAL A 144 -2.49 -7.98 2.68
N SER A 145 -3.10 -8.96 3.35
CA SER A 145 -4.51 -8.91 3.75
C SER A 145 -4.83 -7.69 4.63
N LYS A 146 -4.00 -7.42 5.65
CA LYS A 146 -4.15 -6.25 6.53
C LYS A 146 -4.04 -4.94 5.77
N LEU A 147 -3.03 -4.81 4.90
CA LEU A 147 -2.79 -3.58 4.15
C LEU A 147 -3.86 -3.35 3.06
N SER A 148 -4.29 -4.39 2.37
CA SER A 148 -5.41 -4.33 1.43
C SER A 148 -6.71 -3.91 2.12
N ALA A 149 -7.00 -4.42 3.32
CA ALA A 149 -8.18 -4.02 4.07
C ALA A 149 -8.16 -2.52 4.41
N ILE A 150 -7.00 -1.98 4.81
CA ILE A 150 -6.84 -0.53 5.05
C ILE A 150 -7.06 0.26 3.76
N LEU A 151 -6.44 -0.18 2.65
CA LEU A 151 -6.55 0.51 1.36
C LEU A 151 -7.99 0.50 0.82
N ARG A 152 -8.72 -0.61 0.96
CA ARG A 152 -10.15 -0.71 0.60
C ARG A 152 -11.00 0.32 1.32
N ILE A 153 -10.77 0.49 2.63
CA ILE A 153 -11.51 1.46 3.43
C ILE A 153 -11.14 2.88 2.99
N ALA A 154 -9.85 3.15 2.76
CA ALA A 154 -9.38 4.46 2.28
C ALA A 154 -9.98 4.83 0.92
N ASP A 155 -10.01 3.88 -0.01
CA ASP A 155 -10.55 4.04 -1.36
C ASP A 155 -12.08 4.26 -1.32
N ALA A 156 -12.81 3.44 -0.56
CA ALA A 156 -14.24 3.57 -0.38
C ALA A 156 -14.68 4.92 0.24
N LEU A 157 -13.81 5.55 1.04
CA LEU A 157 -14.07 6.90 1.59
C LEU A 157 -14.03 8.01 0.53
N ASP A 158 -13.44 7.74 -0.64
CA ASP A 158 -13.42 8.63 -1.79
C ASP A 158 -14.20 8.08 -3.01
N ASP A 159 -15.00 7.02 -2.86
CA ASP A 159 -15.69 6.28 -3.94
C ASP A 159 -16.59 7.17 -4.85
N GLY A 160 -17.12 8.27 -4.31
CA GLY A 160 -17.85 9.24 -5.14
C GLY A 160 -16.97 10.12 -6.04
N ARG A 161 -15.65 10.11 -5.85
CA ARG A 161 -14.68 11.14 -6.28
C ARG A 161 -15.11 12.58 -5.93
N LYS A 162 -16.01 12.70 -4.95
CA LYS A 162 -16.65 13.96 -4.53
C LYS A 162 -15.88 14.65 -3.41
N GLN A 163 -14.78 14.07 -2.92
CA GLN A 163 -13.89 14.67 -1.92
C GLN A 163 -14.65 15.12 -0.65
N LYS A 164 -15.70 14.39 -0.27
CA LYS A 164 -16.65 14.83 0.77
C LYS A 164 -16.10 14.75 2.19
N MET A 165 -15.09 13.92 2.42
CA MET A 165 -14.61 13.55 3.75
C MET A 165 -13.20 14.11 4.01
N ILE A 166 -13.09 15.29 4.62
CA ILE A 166 -11.78 15.93 4.85
C ILE A 166 -11.14 15.50 6.19
N LYS A 167 -11.93 15.01 7.15
CA LYS A 167 -11.46 14.61 8.48
C LYS A 167 -12.39 13.57 9.12
N PHE A 168 -11.85 12.43 9.56
CA PHE A 168 -12.59 11.43 10.35
C PHE A 168 -11.72 10.91 11.51
N ARG A 169 -12.37 10.59 12.63
CA ARG A 169 -11.77 9.99 13.83
C ARG A 169 -12.37 8.60 14.00
N PHE A 170 -11.51 7.59 14.17
CA PHE A 170 -11.95 6.26 14.58
C PHE A 170 -12.01 6.20 16.10
N ASN A 171 -13.13 5.72 16.64
CA ASN A 171 -13.27 5.44 18.06
C ASN A 171 -13.45 3.92 18.19
N SER A 172 -12.43 3.21 18.66
CA SER A 172 -12.55 1.78 18.94
C SER A 172 -13.24 1.60 20.29
N GLN A 173 -14.50 1.18 20.31
CA GLN A 173 -15.14 0.70 21.54
C GLN A 173 -14.79 -0.77 21.74
N SER A 174 -13.98 -1.05 22.77
CA SER A 174 -13.70 -2.41 23.23
C SER A 174 -14.95 -2.94 23.93
N THR A 175 -15.81 -3.67 23.23
CA THR A 175 -16.90 -4.42 23.89
C THR A 175 -16.30 -5.55 24.71
N GLY A 176 -16.29 -5.37 26.03
CA GLY A 176 -15.94 -6.40 27.01
C GLY A 176 -16.90 -7.58 26.91
N HIS A 177 -16.34 -8.79 27.02
CA HIS A 177 -17.09 -10.03 27.15
C HIS A 177 -18.00 -9.97 28.41
N HIS A 178 -19.31 -9.99 28.22
CA HIS A 178 -20.24 -10.44 29.26
C HIS A 178 -20.78 -11.80 28.85
N TYR A 179 -20.20 -12.85 29.44
CA TYR A 179 -20.86 -14.14 29.54
C TYR A 179 -22.12 -13.95 30.38
N LEU A 180 -23.29 -14.02 29.75
CA LEU A 180 -24.57 -14.18 30.44
C LEU A 180 -24.66 -15.64 30.90
N LEU A 181 -24.27 -15.89 32.16
CA LEU A 181 -24.80 -17.03 32.91
C LEU A 181 -26.23 -16.66 33.32
N CYS A 182 -27.18 -17.43 32.77
CA CYS A 182 -28.59 -17.37 33.12
C CYS A 182 -28.77 -18.03 34.50
N SER A 183 -29.41 -17.30 35.41
CA SER A 183 -30.11 -17.84 36.59
C SER A 183 -31.54 -17.35 36.54
#